data_AF-A0A535E688-F1
#
_entry.id   AF-A0A535E688-F1
#
_cell.length_a   1.000
_cell.length_b   1.000
_cell.length_c   1.000
_cell.angle_alpha   90.00
_cell.angle_beta   90.00
_cell.angle_gamma   90.00
#
_symmetry.space_group_name_H-M   'P 1'
#
loop_
_entity.id
_entity.type
_entity.pdbx_description
1 polymer ?
#
loop_
_entity_poly.entity_id
_entity_poly.type
_entity_poly.pdbx_seq_one_letter_code
_entity_poly.pdbx_strand_id
1 'polypeptide(L)'
;MRLLRSCVLATVVVTALAGTGATAQASERGRFTGTWETAVQLPQASGPSAGLTDQTERAMIHTSIGGGAVRVRLSNAYGTGPVRFGDVAVAVRATGAAVVPGTSRRLTFGGRRSVTLPAGGQALSDPVRFPARPEQDLAVS
;
A
#
# COMPACT_ATOMS: atom_id res chain seq x y z
N MET A 1 57.40 18.71 60.57
CA MET A 1 55.94 18.71 60.84
C MET A 1 55.24 18.86 59.49
N ARG A 2 54.85 17.75 58.89
CA ARG A 2 53.46 17.28 58.80
C ARG A 2 52.57 18.25 57.98
N LEU A 3 52.01 17.67 56.90
CA LEU A 3 50.76 18.04 56.20
C LEU A 3 50.92 19.17 55.14
N LEU A 4 50.30 19.18 53.97
CA LEU A 4 49.56 18.24 53.11
C LEU A 4 49.12 19.08 51.87
N ARG A 5 48.76 18.41 50.75
CA ARG A 5 47.73 18.86 49.76
C ARG A 5 48.13 20.05 48.85
N SER A 6 48.06 20.03 47.52
CA SER A 6 47.20 19.28 46.60
C SER A 6 47.82 19.26 45.18
N CYS A 7 47.88 18.08 44.56
CA CYS A 7 47.95 17.94 43.11
C CYS A 7 46.58 18.32 42.54
N VAL A 8 46.50 19.41 41.77
CA VAL A 8 45.35 19.65 40.90
C VAL A 8 45.70 19.05 39.53
N LEU A 9 45.25 17.82 39.29
CA LEU A 9 45.20 17.25 37.95
C LEU A 9 44.06 17.94 37.20
N ALA A 10 44.39 18.76 36.21
CA ALA A 10 43.42 19.28 35.25
C ALA A 10 42.99 18.15 34.33
N THR A 11 41.82 17.55 34.59
CA THR A 11 41.20 16.57 33.70
C THR A 11 40.53 17.33 32.55
N VAL A 12 41.13 17.30 31.36
CA VAL A 12 40.48 17.78 30.14
C VAL A 12 39.52 16.69 29.68
N VAL A 13 38.23 16.87 29.96
CA VAL A 13 37.17 16.02 29.40
C VAL A 13 36.91 16.52 27.98
N VAL A 14 37.46 15.83 26.98
CA VAL A 14 37.06 15.99 25.59
C VAL A 14 35.75 15.22 25.41
N THR A 15 34.62 15.91 25.46
CA THR A 15 33.34 15.36 25.01
C THR A 15 33.38 15.24 23.50
N ALA A 16 33.68 14.03 23.00
CA ALA A 16 33.42 13.69 21.61
C ALA A 16 31.89 13.66 21.40
N LEU A 17 31.36 14.62 20.63
CA LEU A 17 30.00 14.54 20.11
C LEU A 17 29.96 13.44 19.04
N ALA A 18 29.80 12.20 19.49
CA ALA A 18 29.38 11.09 18.66
C ALA A 18 27.85 10.98 18.73
N GLY A 19 27.22 10.98 17.55
CA GLY A 19 25.78 10.77 17.39
C GLY A 19 25.05 12.06 17.08
N THR A 20 24.30 12.19 15.99
CA THR A 20 23.76 11.17 15.09
C THR A 20 23.60 11.87 13.76
N GLY A 21 24.34 11.40 12.74
CA GLY A 21 23.86 11.54 11.39
C GLY A 21 22.55 10.77 11.32
N ALA A 22 21.44 11.42 11.64
CA ALA A 22 20.17 11.02 11.11
C ALA A 22 20.33 11.20 9.60
N THR A 23 20.83 10.17 8.91
CA THR A 23 20.37 9.92 7.57
C THR A 23 18.86 9.82 7.75
N ALA A 24 18.17 10.94 7.53
CA ALA A 24 16.81 10.89 7.11
C ALA A 24 16.87 9.97 5.89
N GLN A 25 16.57 8.69 6.10
CA GLN A 25 16.00 7.89 5.05
C GLN A 25 14.75 8.67 4.68
N ALA A 26 14.91 9.64 3.79
CA ALA A 26 13.93 9.95 2.79
C ALA A 26 13.68 8.60 2.16
N SER A 27 12.74 7.85 2.75
CA SER A 27 12.15 6.74 2.08
C SER A 27 11.60 7.40 0.84
N GLU A 28 12.25 7.15 -0.30
CA GLU A 28 11.61 7.24 -1.60
C GLU A 28 10.43 6.27 -1.56
N ARG A 29 9.41 6.56 -0.75
CA ARG A 29 8.05 6.15 -0.99
C ARG A 29 7.71 6.92 -2.24
N GLY A 30 8.06 6.35 -3.40
CA GLY A 30 7.87 6.96 -4.70
C GLY A 30 6.51 7.65 -4.75
N ARG A 31 6.48 8.86 -5.29
CA ARG A 31 5.26 9.68 -5.32
C ARG A 31 4.16 8.89 -6.05
N PHE A 32 3.12 8.49 -5.32
CA PHE A 32 1.95 7.85 -5.92
C PHE A 32 1.05 8.90 -6.57
N THR A 33 0.51 8.56 -7.72
CA THR A 33 -0.50 9.34 -8.44
C THR A 33 -1.56 8.39 -9.01
N GLY A 34 -2.75 8.90 -9.29
CA GLY A 34 -3.80 8.11 -9.93
C GLY A 34 -3.45 7.81 -11.39
N THR A 35 -3.71 6.57 -11.82
CA THR A 35 -3.66 6.16 -13.24
C THR A 35 -5.03 5.78 -13.79
N TRP A 36 -6.00 5.54 -12.91
CA TRP A 36 -7.37 5.19 -13.25
C TRP A 36 -8.24 5.43 -12.03
N GLU A 37 -9.47 5.86 -12.26
CA GLU A 37 -10.53 5.94 -11.26
C GLU A 37 -11.88 5.89 -11.97
N THR A 38 -12.92 5.46 -11.25
CA THR A 38 -14.32 5.54 -11.68
C THR A 38 -15.17 6.08 -10.53
N ALA A 39 -16.36 6.58 -10.85
CA ALA A 39 -17.32 6.98 -9.82
C ALA A 39 -17.71 5.78 -8.96
N VAL A 40 -17.75 5.98 -7.63
CA VAL A 40 -18.22 4.93 -6.72
C VAL A 40 -19.71 4.69 -6.95
N GLN A 41 -20.08 3.42 -7.07
CA GLN A 41 -21.46 3.02 -7.38
C GLN A 41 -22.21 2.60 -6.11
N LEU A 42 -23.51 2.89 -6.05
CA LEU A 42 -24.41 2.35 -5.03
C LEU A 42 -24.51 0.82 -5.18
N PRO A 43 -24.62 0.05 -4.08
CA PRO A 43 -24.93 -1.37 -4.17
C PRO A 43 -26.22 -1.57 -4.98
N GLN A 44 -26.14 -2.42 -6.01
CA GLN A 44 -27.29 -2.74 -6.85
C GLN A 44 -27.87 -4.10 -6.46
N ALA A 45 -29.19 -4.26 -6.60
CA ALA A 45 -29.86 -5.54 -6.38
C ALA A 45 -29.55 -6.57 -7.48
N SER A 46 -29.01 -6.13 -8.61
CA SER A 46 -28.62 -6.96 -9.75
C SER A 46 -27.35 -6.39 -10.40
N GLY A 47 -26.60 -7.25 -11.10
CA GLY A 47 -25.34 -6.88 -11.75
C GLY A 47 -24.14 -7.68 -11.23
N PRO A 48 -22.93 -7.42 -11.74
CA PRO A 48 -21.74 -8.25 -11.49
C PRO A 48 -21.32 -8.30 -10.01
N SER A 49 -21.63 -7.26 -9.24
CA SER A 49 -21.26 -7.13 -7.82
C SER A 49 -22.43 -7.44 -6.87
N ALA A 50 -23.61 -7.81 -7.39
CA ALA A 50 -24.77 -8.08 -6.57
C ALA A 50 -24.65 -9.46 -5.88
N GLY A 51 -24.74 -9.47 -4.55
CA GLY A 51 -24.82 -10.70 -3.76
C GLY A 51 -23.54 -11.53 -3.70
N LEU A 52 -22.36 -10.95 -3.97
CA LEU A 52 -21.09 -11.66 -3.89
C LEU A 52 -20.80 -12.13 -2.46
N THR A 53 -20.72 -13.44 -2.26
CA THR A 53 -20.29 -14.08 -1.01
C THR A 53 -19.32 -15.19 -1.35
N ASP A 54 -18.09 -15.11 -0.84
CA ASP A 54 -17.01 -16.06 -1.14
C ASP A 54 -16.78 -16.27 -2.65
N GLN A 55 -16.92 -15.19 -3.41
CA GLN A 55 -16.67 -15.12 -4.85
C GLN A 55 -15.62 -14.06 -5.15
N THR A 56 -14.91 -14.26 -6.26
CA THR A 56 -13.93 -13.29 -6.76
C THR A 56 -14.56 -12.44 -7.86
N GLU A 57 -14.71 -11.15 -7.60
CA GLU A 57 -14.96 -10.17 -8.66
C GLU A 57 -13.63 -9.84 -9.36
N ARG A 58 -13.61 -9.66 -10.68
CA ARG A 58 -12.40 -9.25 -11.40
C ARG A 58 -12.68 -8.00 -12.23
N ALA A 59 -12.21 -6.86 -11.74
CA ALA A 59 -12.28 -5.59 -12.44
C ALA A 59 -11.14 -5.46 -13.47
N MET A 60 -11.48 -5.08 -14.69
CA MET A 60 -10.51 -4.75 -15.74
C MET A 60 -10.25 -3.24 -15.72
N ILE A 61 -9.00 -2.87 -15.54
CA ILE A 61 -8.56 -1.49 -15.34
C ILE A 61 -7.64 -1.11 -16.48
N HIS A 62 -7.98 -0.04 -17.21
CA HIS A 62 -7.11 0.53 -18.23
C HIS A 62 -6.29 1.67 -17.63
N THR A 63 -4.98 1.51 -17.58
CA THR A 63 -4.06 2.51 -16.98
C THR A 63 -3.78 3.64 -17.96
N SER A 64 -3.91 4.91 -17.56
CA SER A 64 -3.41 6.03 -18.37
C SER A 64 -1.90 6.22 -18.30
N ILE A 65 -1.30 6.06 -17.11
CA ILE A 65 0.14 6.24 -16.89
C ILE A 65 0.75 5.04 -16.17
N GLY A 66 2.00 4.74 -16.49
CA GLY A 66 2.73 3.62 -15.91
C GLY A 66 3.34 3.93 -14.54
N GLY A 67 3.99 2.92 -13.95
CA GLY A 67 4.71 3.05 -12.69
C GLY A 67 5.43 1.75 -12.30
N GLY A 68 6.44 1.85 -11.44
CA GLY A 68 7.18 0.68 -10.93
C GLY A 68 6.50 -0.06 -9.77
N ALA A 69 5.50 0.57 -9.16
CA ALA A 69 4.73 0.04 -8.05
C ALA A 69 3.27 0.50 -8.16
N VAL A 70 2.36 -0.31 -7.63
CA VAL A 70 0.93 -0.02 -7.63
C VAL A 70 0.35 -0.12 -6.23
N ARG A 71 -0.75 0.60 -6.02
CA ARG A 71 -1.62 0.51 -4.85
C ARG A 71 -3.07 0.49 -5.33
N VAL A 72 -3.93 -0.22 -4.61
CA VAL A 72 -5.37 -0.27 -4.91
C VAL A 72 -6.13 0.33 -3.74
N ARG A 73 -7.07 1.23 -4.06
CA ARG A 73 -8.02 1.79 -3.10
C ARG A 73 -9.34 1.01 -3.22
N LEU A 74 -9.77 0.41 -2.12
CA LEU A 74 -11.07 -0.24 -1.98
C LEU A 74 -12.01 0.67 -1.21
N SER A 75 -13.30 0.64 -1.58
CA SER A 75 -14.32 1.52 -1.02
C SER A 75 -15.58 0.72 -0.67
N ASN A 76 -16.15 1.06 0.49
CA ASN A 76 -17.49 0.68 0.93
C ASN A 76 -18.29 1.97 1.26
N ALA A 77 -18.11 3.03 0.45
CA ALA A 77 -18.67 4.36 0.74
C ALA A 77 -20.21 4.36 0.87
N TYR A 78 -20.89 3.51 0.10
CA TYR A 78 -22.36 3.46 0.05
C TYR A 78 -22.98 2.17 0.60
N GLY A 79 -22.18 1.24 1.13
CA GLY A 79 -22.73 0.04 1.76
C GLY A 79 -23.41 0.35 3.09
N THR A 80 -24.39 -0.46 3.45
CA THR A 80 -25.15 -0.34 4.71
C THR A 80 -24.59 -1.20 5.84
N GLY A 81 -23.55 -1.99 5.58
CA GLY A 81 -22.90 -2.88 6.53
C GLY A 81 -21.43 -3.13 6.18
N PRO A 82 -20.70 -3.87 7.03
CA PRO A 82 -19.30 -4.18 6.79
C PRO A 82 -19.12 -5.09 5.57
N VAL A 83 -18.13 -4.78 4.74
CA VAL A 83 -17.73 -5.61 3.59
C VAL A 83 -16.33 -6.15 3.82
N ARG A 84 -16.16 -7.46 3.73
CA ARG A 84 -14.86 -8.11 3.84
C ARG A 84 -14.30 -8.41 2.45
N PHE A 85 -13.13 -7.87 2.16
CA PHE A 85 -12.31 -8.26 1.02
C PHE A 85 -11.34 -9.33 1.48
N GLY A 86 -11.49 -10.54 0.92
CA GLY A 86 -10.75 -11.73 1.30
C GLY A 86 -9.29 -11.70 0.86
N ASP A 87 -9.04 -12.16 -0.36
CA ASP A 87 -7.75 -12.04 -1.03
C ASP A 87 -7.88 -11.00 -2.14
N VAL A 88 -6.89 -10.11 -2.25
CA VAL A 88 -6.85 -9.10 -3.32
C VAL A 88 -5.56 -9.24 -4.11
N ALA A 89 -5.63 -9.16 -5.44
CA ALA A 89 -4.47 -9.28 -6.31
C ALA A 89 -4.59 -8.39 -7.55
N VAL A 90 -3.43 -7.99 -8.09
CA VAL A 90 -3.30 -7.31 -9.37
C VAL A 90 -2.49 -8.18 -10.34
N ALA A 91 -2.89 -8.22 -11.60
CA ALA A 91 -2.18 -8.95 -12.65
C ALA A 91 -2.28 -8.21 -13.98
N VAL A 92 -1.40 -8.53 -14.93
CA VAL A 92 -1.56 -8.05 -16.31
C VAL A 92 -2.68 -8.84 -16.96
N ARG A 93 -3.65 -8.15 -17.58
CA ARG A 93 -4.71 -8.81 -18.35
C ARG A 93 -4.11 -9.42 -19.61
N ALA A 94 -4.52 -10.65 -19.92
CA ALA A 94 -4.20 -11.30 -21.19
C ALA A 94 -5.34 -11.07 -22.20
N THR A 95 -6.50 -11.69 -21.97
CA THR A 95 -7.71 -11.53 -22.79
C THR A 95 -8.93 -11.91 -21.98
N GLY A 96 -10.08 -11.28 -22.21
CA GLY A 96 -11.28 -11.51 -21.40
C GLY A 96 -10.96 -11.37 -19.91
N ALA A 97 -11.30 -12.41 -19.13
CA ALA A 97 -10.97 -12.52 -17.70
C ALA A 97 -9.59 -13.15 -17.40
N ALA A 98 -8.89 -13.65 -18.41
CA ALA A 98 -7.59 -14.31 -18.25
C ALA A 98 -6.48 -13.30 -17.98
N VAL A 99 -5.49 -13.74 -17.20
CA VAL A 99 -4.30 -12.96 -16.84
C VAL A 99 -3.04 -13.60 -17.39
N VAL A 100 -2.02 -12.80 -17.62
CA VAL A 100 -0.71 -13.31 -18.05
C VAL A 100 -0.08 -14.11 -16.90
N PRO A 101 0.29 -15.39 -17.11
CA PRO A 101 0.91 -16.22 -16.08
C PRO A 101 2.14 -15.56 -15.45
N GLY A 102 2.31 -15.72 -14.14
CA GLY A 102 3.44 -15.17 -13.39
C GLY A 102 3.37 -13.66 -13.10
N THR A 103 2.37 -12.94 -13.60
CA THR A 103 2.21 -11.50 -13.33
C THR A 103 1.40 -11.18 -12.09
N SER A 104 0.60 -12.13 -11.58
CA SER A 104 -0.23 -11.91 -10.40
C SER A 104 0.60 -11.54 -9.18
N ARG A 105 0.23 -10.44 -8.52
CA ARG A 105 0.81 -9.96 -7.27
C ARG A 105 -0.31 -9.75 -6.27
N ARG A 106 -0.18 -10.43 -5.13
CA ARG A 106 -1.07 -10.26 -3.99
C ARG A 106 -0.87 -8.87 -3.38
N LEU A 107 -1.97 -8.25 -2.99
CA LEU A 107 -1.99 -7.00 -2.25
C LEU A 107 -2.20 -7.28 -0.76
N THR A 108 -1.68 -6.39 0.07
CA THR A 108 -1.88 -6.40 1.52
C THR A 108 -2.39 -5.05 1.98
N PHE A 109 -2.98 -5.01 3.17
CA PHE A 109 -3.51 -3.79 3.80
C PHE A 109 -2.96 -3.73 5.23
N GLY A 110 -1.95 -2.89 5.46
CA GLY A 110 -1.24 -2.87 6.74
C GLY A 110 -0.59 -4.21 7.06
N GLY A 111 -0.03 -4.88 6.04
CA GLY A 111 0.59 -6.20 6.12
C GLY A 111 -0.39 -7.39 6.14
N ARG A 112 -1.70 -7.14 6.23
CA ARG A 112 -2.73 -8.19 6.27
C ARG A 112 -3.21 -8.54 4.87
N ARG A 113 -3.56 -9.81 4.63
CA ARG A 113 -4.04 -10.30 3.33
C ARG A 113 -5.48 -9.91 3.02
N SER A 114 -6.28 -9.70 4.06
CA SER A 114 -7.69 -9.31 3.99
C SER A 114 -7.94 -8.01 4.73
N VAL A 115 -8.98 -7.29 4.33
CA VAL A 115 -9.45 -6.07 5.00
C VAL A 115 -10.98 -6.08 5.09
N THR A 116 -11.51 -5.64 6.23
CA THR A 116 -12.95 -5.42 6.40
C THR A 116 -13.19 -3.92 6.48
N LEU A 117 -14.02 -3.41 5.56
CA LEU A 117 -14.41 -2.00 5.53
C LEU A 117 -15.77 -1.85 6.21
N PRO A 118 -15.91 -0.97 7.22
CA PRO A 118 -17.24 -0.61 7.73
C PRO A 118 -18.04 0.12 6.63
N ALA A 119 -19.34 0.31 6.85
CA ALA A 119 -20.15 1.22 6.04
C ALA A 119 -19.50 2.61 6.00
N GLY A 120 -19.42 3.21 4.81
CA GLY A 120 -18.71 4.47 4.57
C GLY A 120 -17.18 4.36 4.53
N GLY A 121 -16.62 3.16 4.75
CA GLY A 121 -15.18 2.94 4.89
C GLY A 121 -14.42 2.85 3.57
N GLN A 122 -13.11 3.06 3.62
CA GLN A 122 -12.18 2.83 2.51
C GLN A 122 -10.83 2.31 3.04
N ALA A 123 -10.08 1.60 2.21
CA ALA A 123 -8.71 1.20 2.52
C ALA A 123 -7.81 1.33 1.28
N LEU A 124 -6.55 1.67 1.51
CA LEU A 124 -5.52 1.72 0.49
C LEU A 124 -4.51 0.61 0.77
N SER A 125 -4.20 -0.20 -0.24
CA SER A 125 -3.25 -1.30 -0.08
C SER A 125 -1.85 -0.79 0.27
N ASP A 126 -1.01 -1.66 0.82
CA ASP A 126 0.42 -1.43 0.86
C ASP A 126 0.97 -1.37 -0.59
N PRO A 127 2.09 -0.66 -0.81
CA PRO A 127 2.77 -0.68 -2.11
C PRO A 127 3.21 -2.08 -2.50
N VAL A 128 2.96 -2.48 -3.76
CA VAL A 128 3.56 -3.69 -4.34
C VAL A 128 4.36 -3.32 -5.57
N ARG A 129 5.57 -3.88 -5.71
CA ARG A 129 6.37 -3.72 -6.93
C ARG A 129 5.66 -4.43 -8.07
N PHE A 130 5.25 -3.66 -9.07
CA PHE A 130 4.50 -4.12 -10.22
C PHE A 130 4.78 -3.13 -11.35
N PRO A 131 5.60 -3.49 -12.35
CA PRO A 131 5.95 -2.61 -13.45
C PRO A 131 4.75 -2.50 -14.42
N ALA A 132 3.84 -1.57 -14.14
CA ALA A 132 2.73 -1.22 -15.02
C ALA A 132 3.21 -0.27 -16.13
N ARG A 133 2.79 -0.54 -17.36
CA ARG A 133 3.03 0.33 -18.52
C ARG A 133 1.88 1.32 -18.67
N PRO A 134 2.09 2.49 -19.29
CA PRO A 134 0.98 3.32 -19.77
C PRO A 134 0.09 2.56 -20.74
N GLU A 135 -1.20 2.90 -20.79
CA GLU A 135 -2.22 2.31 -21.67
C GLU A 135 -2.31 0.77 -21.58
N GLN A 136 -2.02 0.22 -20.39
CA GLN A 136 -2.04 -1.21 -20.13
C GLN A 136 -3.33 -1.61 -19.41
N ASP A 137 -3.90 -2.74 -19.84
CA ASP A 137 -4.97 -3.40 -19.10
C ASP A 137 -4.43 -4.26 -17.96
N LEU A 138 -4.92 -3.98 -16.76
CA LEU A 138 -4.70 -4.75 -15.56
C LEU A 138 -6.00 -5.43 -15.13
N ALA A 139 -5.86 -6.57 -14.48
CA ALA A 139 -6.96 -7.24 -13.79
C ALA A 139 -6.75 -7.13 -12.28
N VAL A 140 -7.73 -6.57 -11.57
CA VAL A 140 -7.76 -6.54 -10.11
C VAL A 140 -8.85 -7.50 -9.65
N SER A 141 -8.47 -8.43 -8.77
CA SER A 141 -9.36 -9.44 -8.17
C SER A 141 -9.37 -9.35 -6.67
#